data_AF-A0A1L8D2X8-F1
#
_entry.id   AF-A0A1L8D2X8-F1
#
_cell.length_a   1.000
_cell.length_b   1.000
_cell.length_c   1.000
_cell.angle_alpha   90.00
_cell.angle_beta   90.00
_cell.angle_gamma   90.00
#
_symmetry.space_group_name_H-M   'P 1'
#
loop_
_entity.id
_entity.type
_entity.pdbx_description
1 polymer ?
#
loop_
_entity_poly.entity_id
_entity_poly.type
_entity_poly.pdbx_seq_one_letter_code
_entity_poly.pdbx_strand_id
1 'polypeptide(L)'
;MLKFPPFATTAMGIMPHTNIDEAISLALSLDIPFFPELPKLSFYEDMYAQASQNFPGIIIDMEKEKIFLDTEVFFAELLNFLEKAEENPEVFDLTHPYSLTYEKFLEKDLKAYPGVRGQLIGPISYGLKIADKNLTPILYNDEVKEFLFYFLARKANIMYQKLRQKNNQAFIWFDEPGLDADTLVTRTF
;
A
#
# COMPACT_ATOMS: atom_id res chain seq x y z
N MET A 1 -8.33 16.27 -14.98
CA MET A 1 -9.26 16.24 -13.84
C MET A 1 -10.15 15.01 -14.00
N LEU A 2 -10.37 14.24 -12.92
CA LEU A 2 -11.22 13.05 -12.91
C LEU A 2 -12.68 13.44 -13.21
N LYS A 3 -13.41 12.55 -13.90
CA LYS A 3 -14.79 12.75 -14.38
C LYS A 3 -15.56 11.44 -14.23
N PHE A 4 -16.25 11.31 -13.10
CA PHE A 4 -17.08 10.15 -12.78
C PHE A 4 -18.57 10.48 -12.95
N PRO A 5 -19.42 9.49 -13.26
CA PRO A 5 -20.86 9.68 -13.22
C PRO A 5 -21.32 10.03 -11.79
N PRO A 6 -22.43 10.77 -11.62
CA PRO A 6 -23.01 11.00 -10.31
C PRO A 6 -23.28 9.68 -9.58
N PHE A 7 -22.97 9.64 -8.28
CA PHE A 7 -23.17 8.46 -7.42
C PHE A 7 -22.42 7.19 -7.88
N ALA A 8 -21.30 7.34 -8.58
CA ALA A 8 -20.43 6.21 -8.92
C ALA A 8 -20.04 5.40 -7.67
N THR A 9 -20.23 4.09 -7.74
CA THR A 9 -19.97 3.15 -6.65
C THR A 9 -18.51 2.70 -6.62
N THR A 10 -17.98 2.58 -5.41
CA THR A 10 -16.72 1.90 -5.08
C THR A 10 -16.82 1.38 -3.65
N ALA A 11 -15.81 0.68 -3.14
CA ALA A 11 -15.79 0.17 -1.77
C ALA A 11 -14.46 0.48 -1.08
N MET A 12 -14.37 0.21 0.23
CA MET A 12 -13.08 0.10 0.91
C MET A 12 -12.31 -1.11 0.35
N GLY A 13 -10.97 -1.03 0.28
CA GLY A 13 -10.12 -1.99 -0.43
C GLY A 13 -10.02 -3.38 0.21
N ILE A 14 -10.15 -3.46 1.53
CA ILE A 14 -9.97 -4.71 2.30
C ILE A 14 -11.24 -5.56 2.26
N MET A 15 -11.09 -6.85 1.95
CA MET A 15 -12.22 -7.78 1.88
C MET A 15 -11.96 -9.10 2.64
N PRO A 16 -13.01 -9.75 3.19
CA PRO A 16 -12.86 -10.97 3.98
C PRO A 16 -12.75 -12.26 3.13
N HIS A 17 -12.55 -12.14 1.82
CA HIS A 17 -12.52 -13.29 0.90
C HIS A 17 -11.22 -14.07 1.07
N THR A 18 -11.30 -15.39 0.82
CA THR A 18 -10.15 -16.29 0.68
C THR A 18 -10.03 -16.86 -0.74
N ASN A 19 -10.96 -16.50 -1.63
CA ASN A 19 -10.91 -16.82 -3.05
C ASN A 19 -10.64 -15.53 -3.84
N ILE A 20 -9.51 -15.51 -4.55
CA ILE A 20 -9.06 -14.34 -5.31
C ILE A 20 -10.03 -13.99 -6.45
N ASP A 21 -10.55 -15.00 -7.16
CA ASP A 21 -11.35 -14.75 -8.35
C ASP A 21 -12.75 -14.23 -7.99
N GLU A 22 -13.31 -14.71 -6.89
CA GLU A 22 -14.54 -14.17 -6.31
C GLU A 22 -14.36 -12.71 -5.87
N ALA A 23 -13.26 -12.42 -5.18
CA ALA A 23 -12.95 -11.07 -4.72
C ALA A 23 -12.78 -10.08 -5.88
N ILE A 24 -12.02 -10.47 -6.92
CA ILE A 24 -11.83 -9.65 -8.12
C ILE A 24 -13.15 -9.45 -8.87
N SER A 25 -13.97 -10.51 -9.00
CA SER A 25 -15.27 -10.42 -9.66
C SER A 25 -16.18 -9.39 -8.98
N LEU A 26 -16.23 -9.40 -7.65
CA LEU A 26 -16.99 -8.42 -6.88
C LEU A 26 -16.43 -7.01 -7.07
N ALA A 27 -15.11 -6.83 -6.98
CA ALA A 27 -14.49 -5.52 -7.14
C ALA A 27 -14.73 -4.92 -8.55
N LEU A 28 -14.75 -5.76 -9.59
CA LEU A 28 -15.07 -5.39 -10.97
C LEU A 28 -16.56 -5.08 -11.20
N SER A 29 -17.46 -5.48 -10.30
CA SER A 29 -18.89 -5.20 -10.45
C SER A 29 -19.29 -3.76 -10.10
N LEU A 30 -18.37 -2.97 -9.54
CA LEU A 30 -18.59 -1.57 -9.15
C LEU A 30 -18.26 -0.61 -10.29
N ASP A 31 -18.78 0.61 -10.23
CA ASP A 31 -18.53 1.63 -11.26
C ASP A 31 -17.04 2.03 -11.32
N ILE A 32 -16.39 2.13 -10.16
CA ILE A 32 -14.95 2.42 -10.03
C ILE A 32 -14.28 1.23 -9.33
N PRO A 33 -13.82 0.24 -10.10
CA PRO A 33 -13.23 -0.97 -9.54
C PRO A 33 -11.82 -0.72 -9.00
N PHE A 34 -11.36 -1.68 -8.19
CA PHE A 34 -10.10 -1.66 -7.46
C PHE A 34 -9.52 -3.08 -7.36
N PHE A 35 -8.23 -3.22 -7.03
CA PHE A 35 -7.68 -4.51 -6.64
C PHE A 35 -7.95 -4.74 -5.15
N PRO A 36 -8.55 -5.86 -4.72
CA PRO A 36 -8.88 -6.05 -3.31
C PRO A 36 -7.71 -6.55 -2.47
N GLU A 37 -7.60 -6.07 -1.24
CA GLU A 37 -6.65 -6.60 -0.23
C GLU A 37 -7.32 -7.73 0.56
N LEU A 38 -6.66 -8.88 0.63
CA LEU A 38 -7.21 -10.13 1.17
C LEU A 38 -6.41 -10.67 2.36
N PRO A 39 -6.34 -9.96 3.51
CA PRO A 39 -5.51 -10.36 4.64
C PRO A 39 -5.86 -11.75 5.23
N LYS A 40 -7.10 -12.23 5.02
CA LYS A 40 -7.50 -13.60 5.41
C LYS A 40 -6.94 -14.70 4.50
N LEU A 41 -6.53 -14.36 3.29
CA LEU A 41 -5.87 -15.28 2.36
C LEU A 41 -4.40 -15.45 2.73
N SER A 42 -3.72 -14.35 3.02
CA SER A 42 -2.31 -14.31 3.42
C SER A 42 -2.00 -12.99 4.12
N PHE A 43 -1.14 -13.03 5.14
CA PHE A 43 -0.64 -11.80 5.76
C PHE A 43 0.13 -10.89 4.79
N TYR A 44 0.65 -11.43 3.69
CA TYR A 44 1.24 -10.62 2.62
C TYR A 44 0.24 -9.68 1.95
N GLU A 45 -1.04 -10.03 1.94
CA GLU A 45 -2.14 -9.20 1.41
C GLU A 45 -2.66 -8.16 2.41
N ASP A 46 -2.09 -8.11 3.62
CA ASP A 46 -2.35 -7.02 4.57
C ASP A 46 -1.76 -5.71 4.05
N MET A 47 -2.50 -4.61 4.18
CA MET A 47 -2.10 -3.31 3.64
C MET A 47 -0.73 -2.82 4.16
N TYR A 48 -0.36 -3.13 5.42
CA TYR A 48 0.94 -2.77 5.95
C TYR A 48 2.04 -3.68 5.39
N ALA A 49 1.77 -4.96 5.20
CA ALA A 49 2.72 -5.89 4.59
C ALA A 49 2.99 -5.49 3.13
N GLN A 50 1.93 -5.21 2.36
CA GLN A 50 2.02 -4.74 0.97
C GLN A 50 2.87 -3.48 0.83
N ALA A 51 2.58 -2.48 1.67
CA ALA A 51 3.33 -1.23 1.67
C ALA A 51 4.79 -1.42 2.08
N SER A 52 5.09 -2.45 2.88
CA SER A 52 6.45 -2.77 3.34
C SER A 52 7.32 -3.47 2.31
N GLN A 53 6.77 -3.96 1.20
CA GLN A 53 7.56 -4.68 0.20
C GLN A 53 8.74 -3.83 -0.29
N ASN A 54 9.96 -4.37 -0.09
CA ASN A 54 11.26 -3.77 -0.42
C ASN A 54 11.65 -2.54 0.41
N PHE A 55 10.92 -2.20 1.48
CA PHE A 55 11.37 -1.17 2.40
C PHE A 55 12.60 -1.68 3.18
N PRO A 56 13.75 -1.00 3.13
CA PRO A 56 14.99 -1.46 3.78
C PRO A 56 14.81 -1.73 5.28
N GLY A 57 15.36 -2.83 5.78
CA GLY A 57 15.29 -3.17 7.21
C GLY A 57 13.89 -3.51 7.76
N ILE A 58 12.84 -3.57 6.95
CA ILE A 58 11.56 -4.13 7.42
C ILE A 58 11.67 -5.65 7.52
N ILE A 59 11.25 -6.17 8.68
CA ILE A 59 11.12 -7.60 8.94
C ILE A 59 9.64 -7.94 9.06
N ILE A 60 9.21 -8.91 8.26
CA ILE A 60 7.85 -9.47 8.29
C ILE A 60 7.91 -10.86 8.92
N ASP A 61 7.40 -10.98 10.15
CA ASP A 61 7.23 -12.24 10.85
C ASP A 61 5.87 -12.82 10.47
N MET A 62 5.87 -13.72 9.47
CA MET A 62 4.65 -14.36 8.95
C MET A 62 3.99 -15.30 9.97
N GLU A 63 4.75 -15.86 10.91
CA GLU A 63 4.19 -16.75 11.93
C GLU A 63 3.42 -15.96 12.99
N LYS A 64 3.94 -14.76 13.34
CA LYS A 64 3.31 -13.89 14.34
C LYS A 64 2.43 -12.80 13.75
N GLU A 65 2.35 -12.71 12.41
CA GLU A 65 1.68 -11.62 11.68
C GLU A 65 2.12 -10.24 12.17
N LYS A 66 3.44 -10.05 12.28
CA LYS A 66 4.05 -8.80 12.76
C LYS A 66 4.99 -8.21 11.74
N ILE A 67 5.02 -6.89 11.73
CA ILE A 67 5.93 -6.08 10.91
C ILE A 67 6.65 -5.13 11.86
N PHE A 68 7.97 -5.07 11.76
CA PHE A 68 8.77 -4.13 12.54
C PHE A 68 9.99 -3.71 11.74
N LEU A 69 10.57 -2.57 12.14
CA LEU A 69 11.79 -2.06 11.55
C LEU A 69 13.00 -2.52 12.38
N ASP A 70 13.99 -3.08 11.71
CA ASP A 70 15.34 -3.17 12.24
C ASP A 70 16.16 -1.98 11.76
N THR A 71 16.29 -0.98 12.63
CA THR A 71 16.95 0.30 12.30
C THR A 71 18.41 0.11 11.87
N GLU A 72 19.13 -0.85 12.44
CA GLU A 72 20.52 -1.12 12.04
C GLU A 72 20.59 -1.67 10.61
N VAL A 73 19.69 -2.59 10.27
CA VAL A 73 19.58 -3.16 8.92
C VAL A 73 19.10 -2.11 7.92
N PHE A 74 18.15 -1.26 8.31
CA PHE A 74 17.69 -0.14 7.49
C PHE A 74 18.86 0.72 7.00
N PHE A 75 19.72 1.19 7.91
CA PHE A 75 20.86 2.03 7.56
C PHE A 75 21.92 1.27 6.75
N ALA A 76 22.11 -0.02 7.01
CA ALA A 76 23.05 -0.85 6.24
C ALA A 76 22.59 -1.09 4.79
N GLU A 77 21.28 -1.18 4.56
CA GLU A 77 20.69 -1.48 3.24
C GLU A 77 20.33 -0.24 2.42
N LEU A 78 20.15 0.92 3.07
CA LEU A 78 19.59 2.13 2.47
C LEU A 78 20.31 2.58 1.19
N LEU A 79 21.65 2.67 1.21
CA LEU A 79 22.42 3.12 0.04
C LEU A 79 22.25 2.17 -1.15
N ASN A 80 22.37 0.86 -0.93
CA ASN A 80 22.17 -0.15 -1.96
C ASN A 80 20.74 -0.15 -2.51
N PHE A 81 19.74 0.11 -1.65
CA PHE A 81 18.37 0.28 -2.11
C PHE A 81 18.21 1.50 -3.02
N LEU A 82 18.78 2.65 -2.63
CA LEU A 82 18.70 3.89 -3.43
C LEU A 82 19.38 3.74 -4.79
N GLU A 83 20.56 3.10 -4.85
CA GLU A 83 21.25 2.78 -6.11
C GLU A 83 20.36 1.91 -7.02
N LYS A 84 19.79 0.82 -6.48
CA LYS A 84 18.86 -0.04 -7.23
C LYS A 84 17.60 0.69 -7.69
N ALA A 85 17.09 1.59 -6.86
CA ALA A 85 15.89 2.38 -7.17
C ALA A 85 16.12 3.39 -8.29
N GLU A 86 17.35 3.91 -8.42
CA GLU A 86 17.76 4.78 -9.52
C GLU A 86 17.88 3.99 -10.84
N GLU A 87 18.48 2.80 -10.79
CA GLU A 87 18.62 1.92 -11.96
C GLU A 87 17.29 1.31 -12.42
N ASN A 88 16.43 0.92 -11.48
CA ASN A 88 15.18 0.23 -11.75
C ASN A 88 14.04 0.72 -10.83
N PRO A 89 13.18 1.64 -11.30
CA PRO A 89 12.03 2.12 -10.55
C PRO A 89 11.00 1.04 -10.19
N GLU A 90 11.02 -0.14 -10.84
CA GLU A 90 10.09 -1.25 -10.54
C GLU A 90 10.32 -1.84 -9.15
N VAL A 91 11.42 -1.52 -8.45
CA VAL A 91 11.60 -1.94 -7.04
C VAL A 91 10.51 -1.39 -6.11
N PHE A 92 9.84 -0.31 -6.50
CA PHE A 92 8.72 0.26 -5.76
C PHE A 92 7.38 -0.40 -6.09
N ASP A 93 7.31 -1.26 -7.10
CA ASP A 93 6.06 -1.91 -7.48
C ASP A 93 5.57 -2.88 -6.39
N LEU A 94 4.30 -3.28 -6.52
CA LEU A 94 3.69 -4.33 -5.73
C LEU A 94 3.67 -5.62 -6.57
N THR A 95 4.30 -6.68 -6.09
CA THR A 95 4.39 -7.96 -6.84
C THR A 95 4.07 -9.14 -5.94
N HIS A 96 3.94 -10.33 -6.52
CA HIS A 96 3.93 -11.58 -5.75
C HIS A 96 5.14 -11.65 -4.78
N PRO A 97 4.97 -12.10 -3.51
CA PRO A 97 3.73 -12.59 -2.89
C PRO A 97 2.85 -11.52 -2.24
N TYR A 98 3.26 -10.24 -2.27
CA TYR A 98 2.60 -9.14 -1.56
C TYR A 98 1.22 -8.80 -2.12
N SER A 99 0.97 -8.98 -3.43
CA SER A 99 -0.40 -8.94 -3.91
C SER A 99 -0.63 -9.82 -5.13
N LEU A 100 -1.39 -10.89 -4.92
CA LEU A 100 -1.90 -11.75 -5.99
C LEU A 100 -3.07 -11.07 -6.72
N THR A 101 -3.83 -10.25 -5.99
CA THR A 101 -5.00 -9.57 -6.55
C THR A 101 -4.62 -8.42 -7.46
N TYR A 102 -3.53 -7.69 -7.17
CA TYR A 102 -3.07 -6.57 -7.97
C TYR A 102 -2.62 -7.00 -9.37
N GLU A 103 -1.78 -8.02 -9.48
CA GLU A 103 -1.32 -8.55 -10.78
C GLU A 103 -2.52 -9.02 -11.62
N LYS A 104 -3.40 -9.84 -11.04
CA LYS A 104 -4.62 -10.31 -11.71
C LYS A 104 -5.60 -9.18 -12.09
N PHE A 105 -5.66 -8.11 -11.31
CA PHE A 105 -6.49 -6.95 -11.61
C PHE A 105 -5.95 -6.19 -12.83
N LEU A 106 -4.63 -6.01 -12.92
CA LEU A 106 -3.98 -5.37 -14.08
C LEU A 106 -4.13 -6.17 -15.37
N GLU A 107 -4.34 -7.49 -15.31
CA GLU A 107 -4.62 -8.33 -16.48
C GLU A 107 -6.01 -8.08 -17.09
N LYS A 108 -6.93 -7.44 -16.37
CA LYS A 108 -8.30 -7.20 -16.85
C LYS A 108 -8.37 -6.06 -17.84
N ASP A 109 -9.41 -6.08 -18.69
CA ASP A 109 -9.76 -4.91 -19.50
C ASP A 109 -10.49 -3.89 -18.63
N LEU A 110 -9.76 -2.85 -18.25
CA LEU A 110 -10.25 -1.78 -17.37
C LEU A 110 -10.66 -0.53 -18.16
N LYS A 111 -10.58 -0.54 -19.49
CA LYS A 111 -10.73 0.68 -20.31
C LYS A 111 -12.15 1.23 -20.29
N ALA A 112 -13.15 0.36 -20.17
CA ALA A 112 -14.56 0.72 -20.23
C ALA A 112 -15.09 1.40 -18.95
N TYR A 113 -14.38 1.25 -17.83
CA TYR A 113 -14.81 1.85 -16.56
C TYR A 113 -14.63 3.38 -16.58
N PRO A 114 -15.53 4.14 -15.94
CA PRO A 114 -15.40 5.59 -15.81
C PRO A 114 -14.13 6.01 -15.05
N GLY A 115 -13.59 5.13 -14.21
CA GLY A 115 -12.28 5.25 -13.60
C GLY A 115 -11.92 3.96 -12.89
N VAL A 116 -10.67 3.83 -12.48
CA VAL A 116 -10.20 2.73 -11.62
C VAL A 116 -9.33 3.30 -10.52
N ARG A 117 -9.22 2.60 -9.40
CA ARG A 117 -8.37 3.05 -8.31
C ARG A 117 -7.39 1.99 -7.86
N GLY A 118 -6.19 2.45 -7.51
CA GLY A 118 -5.33 1.73 -6.60
C GLY A 118 -5.56 2.22 -5.17
N GLN A 119 -4.99 1.52 -4.21
CA GLN A 119 -4.90 2.03 -2.84
C GLN A 119 -3.51 1.80 -2.26
N LEU A 120 -3.17 2.62 -1.27
CA LEU A 120 -1.96 2.48 -0.49
C LEU A 120 -2.22 3.07 0.91
N ILE A 121 -1.75 2.41 1.96
CA ILE A 121 -1.70 3.02 3.28
C ILE A 121 -0.86 4.30 3.22
N GLY A 122 -1.35 5.36 3.84
CA GLY A 122 -0.65 6.63 3.90
C GLY A 122 0.51 6.61 4.89
N PRO A 123 1.47 7.54 4.72
CA PRO A 123 2.71 7.54 5.49
C PRO A 123 2.51 7.81 6.99
N ILE A 124 1.47 8.53 7.40
CA ILE A 124 1.26 8.82 8.82
C ILE A 124 0.79 7.56 9.54
N SER A 125 -0.23 6.88 9.02
CA SER A 125 -0.76 5.64 9.59
C SER A 125 0.28 4.52 9.54
N TYR A 126 1.01 4.38 8.43
CA TYR A 126 2.11 3.42 8.34
C TYR A 126 3.19 3.72 9.39
N GLY A 127 3.65 4.97 9.46
CA GLY A 127 4.72 5.37 10.37
C GLY A 127 4.35 5.30 11.85
N LEU A 128 3.07 5.44 12.19
CA LEU A 128 2.56 5.27 13.56
C LEU A 128 2.39 3.78 13.93
N LYS A 129 2.07 2.93 12.96
CA LYS A 129 1.82 1.49 13.18
C LYS A 129 3.12 0.68 13.26
N ILE A 130 4.05 0.94 12.35
CA ILE A 130 5.33 0.23 12.31
C ILE A 130 6.25 0.81 13.35
N ALA A 131 6.84 -0.06 14.16
CA ALA A 131 7.74 0.33 15.24
C ALA A 131 9.10 -0.37 15.10
N ASP A 132 10.11 0.22 15.73
CA ASP A 132 11.42 -0.40 15.88
C ASP A 132 11.43 -1.48 16.98
N LYS A 133 12.59 -2.09 17.22
CA LYS A 133 12.81 -3.08 18.31
C LYS A 133 12.48 -2.54 19.71
N ASN A 134 12.49 -1.22 19.90
CA ASN A 134 12.17 -0.55 21.16
C ASN A 134 10.68 -0.19 21.26
N LEU A 135 9.85 -0.67 20.33
CA LEU A 135 8.42 -0.34 20.24
C LEU A 135 8.14 1.14 19.99
N THR A 136 9.12 1.86 19.44
CA THR A 136 8.96 3.27 19.06
C THR A 136 8.46 3.35 17.62
N PRO A 137 7.31 4.00 17.35
CA PRO A 137 6.85 4.20 15.98
C PRO A 137 7.89 4.89 15.11
N ILE A 138 8.07 4.41 13.89
CA ILE A 138 9.12 4.89 12.99
C ILE A 138 8.92 6.35 12.58
N LEU A 139 7.69 6.89 12.69
CA LEU A 139 7.39 8.29 12.43
C LEU A 139 8.16 9.26 13.35
N TYR A 140 8.62 8.79 14.52
CA TYR A 140 9.40 9.60 15.45
C TYR A 140 10.91 9.60 15.17
N ASN A 141 11.37 8.79 14.22
CA ASN A 141 12.74 8.85 13.74
C ASN A 141 12.78 9.73 12.47
N ASP A 142 13.44 10.88 12.54
CA ASP A 142 13.41 11.87 11.46
C ASP A 142 13.97 11.34 10.13
N GLU A 143 15.06 10.58 10.16
CA GLU A 143 15.68 10.02 8.96
C GLU A 143 14.80 8.93 8.33
N VAL A 144 14.25 8.03 9.14
CA VAL A 144 13.34 6.98 8.66
C VAL A 144 12.04 7.58 8.15
N LYS A 145 11.50 8.61 8.82
CA LYS A 145 10.29 9.33 8.41
C LYS A 145 10.48 10.01 7.04
N GLU A 146 11.59 10.72 6.84
CA GLU A 146 11.86 11.37 5.55
C GLU A 146 11.93 10.33 4.43
N PHE A 147 12.64 9.22 4.67
CA PHE A 147 12.70 8.13 3.72
C PHE A 147 11.34 7.46 3.48
N LEU A 148 10.51 7.29 4.52
CA LEU A 148 9.16 6.74 4.40
C LEU A 148 8.29 7.56 3.45
N PHE A 149 8.34 8.88 3.54
CA PHE A 149 7.59 9.77 2.66
C PHE A 149 8.07 9.64 1.22
N TYR A 150 9.38 9.61 1.01
CA TYR A 150 9.98 9.36 -0.31
C TYR A 150 9.52 8.01 -0.88
N PHE A 151 9.61 6.95 -0.08
CA PHE A 151 9.35 5.59 -0.49
C PHE A 151 7.88 5.37 -0.89
N LEU A 152 6.92 5.75 -0.05
CA LEU A 152 5.50 5.58 -0.35
C LEU A 152 5.04 6.45 -1.52
N ALA A 153 5.60 7.66 -1.68
CA ALA A 153 5.33 8.48 -2.85
C ALA A 153 5.77 7.78 -4.15
N ARG A 154 6.93 7.11 -4.14
CA ARG A 154 7.42 6.33 -5.30
C ARG A 154 6.57 5.10 -5.57
N LYS A 155 6.16 4.33 -4.54
CA LYS A 155 5.22 3.20 -4.70
C LYS A 155 3.91 3.66 -5.33
N ALA A 156 3.32 4.74 -4.80
CA ALA A 156 2.08 5.29 -5.35
C ALA A 156 2.23 5.73 -6.82
N ASN A 157 3.36 6.34 -7.18
CA ASN A 157 3.63 6.77 -8.54
C ASN A 157 3.75 5.60 -9.52
N ILE A 158 4.45 4.52 -9.16
CA ILE A 158 4.55 3.31 -10.01
C ILE A 158 3.19 2.65 -10.18
N MET A 159 2.46 2.45 -9.08
CA MET A 159 1.10 1.88 -9.13
C MET A 159 0.17 2.72 -10.00
N TYR A 160 0.23 4.05 -9.85
CA TYR A 160 -0.52 4.99 -10.67
C TYR A 160 -0.17 4.85 -12.14
N GLN A 161 1.12 4.83 -12.50
CA GLN A 161 1.56 4.69 -13.89
C GLN A 161 1.02 3.40 -14.53
N LYS A 162 1.08 2.26 -13.83
CA LYS A 162 0.52 0.99 -14.32
C LYS A 162 -0.99 1.05 -14.52
N LEU A 163 -1.73 1.59 -13.55
CA LEU A 163 -3.18 1.75 -13.67
C LEU A 163 -3.56 2.75 -14.78
N ARG A 164 -2.78 3.80 -14.98
CA ARG A 164 -2.98 4.80 -16.04
C ARG A 164 -2.84 4.22 -17.44
N GLN A 165 -1.99 3.21 -17.61
CA GLN A 165 -1.88 2.48 -18.87
C GLN A 165 -3.17 1.68 -19.17
N LYS A 166 -3.90 1.28 -18.12
CA LYS A 166 -5.15 0.51 -18.24
C LYS A 166 -6.40 1.40 -18.34
N ASN A 167 -6.39 2.56 -17.68
CA ASN A 167 -7.52 3.48 -17.66
C ASN A 167 -7.06 4.95 -17.52
N ASN A 168 -7.55 5.83 -18.40
CA ASN A 168 -7.19 7.25 -18.45
C ASN A 168 -7.82 8.11 -17.35
N GLN A 169 -8.52 7.51 -16.41
CA GLN A 169 -9.09 8.11 -15.20
C GLN A 169 -8.64 7.35 -13.95
N ALA A 170 -7.51 6.63 -14.01
CA ALA A 170 -6.94 6.01 -12.83
C ALA A 170 -6.48 7.04 -11.79
N PHE A 171 -6.57 6.68 -10.51
CA PHE A 171 -6.06 7.44 -9.36
C PHE A 171 -5.63 6.51 -8.22
N ILE A 172 -4.94 7.06 -7.21
CA ILE A 172 -4.54 6.34 -6.00
C ILE A 172 -5.34 6.88 -4.82
N TRP A 173 -5.89 5.96 -4.03
CA TRP A 173 -6.53 6.25 -2.76
C TRP A 173 -5.54 6.02 -1.62
N PHE A 174 -5.23 7.06 -0.85
CA PHE A 174 -4.44 6.91 0.37
C PHE A 174 -5.36 6.66 1.56
N ASP A 175 -5.17 5.54 2.24
CA ASP A 175 -5.90 5.24 3.48
C ASP A 175 -5.10 5.74 4.68
N GLU A 176 -5.69 6.55 5.54
CA GLU A 176 -5.01 7.19 6.68
C GLU A 176 -5.84 7.06 7.97
N PRO A 177 -6.13 5.84 8.45
CA PRO A 177 -6.95 5.64 9.65
C PRO A 177 -6.29 6.21 10.92
N GLY A 178 -4.97 6.39 10.92
CA GLY A 178 -4.18 6.95 12.01
C GLY A 178 -4.24 8.48 12.12
N LEU A 179 -4.74 9.21 11.11
CA LEU A 179 -4.84 10.67 11.20
C LEU A 179 -5.83 11.13 12.29
N ASP A 180 -6.91 10.39 12.50
CA ASP A 180 -7.88 10.68 13.57
C ASP A 180 -7.35 10.28 14.96
N ALA A 181 -6.30 9.46 15.03
CA ALA A 181 -5.72 8.99 16.29
C ALA A 181 -4.99 10.12 17.06
N ASP A 182 -4.56 11.19 16.38
CA ASP A 182 -3.90 12.34 17.00
C ASP A 182 -4.86 13.17 17.89
N THR A 183 -6.17 12.96 17.74
CA THR A 183 -7.19 13.55 18.64
C THR A 183 -7.32 12.83 19.99
N LEU A 184 -6.72 11.65 20.17
CA LEU A 184 -6.78 10.87 21.42
C LEU A 184 -5.53 11.02 22.30
N VAL A 185 -4.41 11.48 21.76
CA VAL A 185 -3.16 11.72 22.53
C VAL A 185 -3.24 13.03 23.35
N THR A 186 -4.21 13.91 23.07
CA THR A 186 -4.46 15.15 23.83
C THR A 186 -5.48 15.01 24.98
N ARG A 187 -5.94 13.79 25.30
CA ARG A 187 -6.86 13.54 26.44
C ARG A 187 -6.47 12.34 27.30
N THR A 188 -5.34 12.44 28.01
CA THR A 188 -5.23 11.91 29.38
C THR A 188 -3.92 12.39 30.02
N PHE A 189 -4.03 13.35 30.96
CA PHE A 189 -3.19 13.43 32.15
C PHE A 189 -3.97 12.83 33.30
#